data_AF-A0A540WI88-F1
#
_entry.id   AF-A0A540WI88-F1
#
_cell.length_a   1.000
_cell.length_b   1.000
_cell.length_c   1.000
_cell.angle_alpha   90.00
_cell.angle_beta   90.00
_cell.angle_gamma   90.00
#
_symmetry.space_group_name_H-M   'P 1'
#
loop_
_entity.id
_entity.type
_entity.pdbx_description
1 polymer ?
#
loop_
_entity_poly.entity_id
_entity_poly.type
_entity_poly.pdbx_seq_one_letter_code
_entity_poly.pdbx_strand_id
1 'polypeptide(L)'
;VLVQAATRGDGTTGEDITSNVRTIRAIPLKLHGENIPARLEVRGEVFLPQAGFEKINEEARRTGGKVFANPRNAAAGSLRQLDPRITAKRPLTFFCYGVGVLEGGELPASHSARLLQFKAWGLPVSDRVTLCHT
;
A
#
# COMPACT_ATOMS: atom_id res chain seq x y z
N VAL A 1 -2.09 -14.10 -6.71
CA VAL A 1 -2.72 -14.02 -5.37
C VAL A 1 -1.75 -13.31 -4.43
N LEU A 2 -2.21 -12.48 -3.50
CA LEU A 2 -1.34 -11.86 -2.50
C LEU A 2 -0.87 -12.92 -1.50
N VAL A 3 0.43 -13.17 -1.47
CA VAL A 3 1.06 -14.18 -0.61
C VAL A 3 1.66 -13.53 0.64
N GLN A 4 2.47 -12.49 0.45
CA GLN A 4 3.22 -11.81 1.51
C GLN A 4 3.23 -10.29 1.29
N ALA A 5 3.31 -9.53 2.37
CA ALA A 5 3.62 -8.10 2.34
C ALA A 5 4.55 -7.72 3.49
N ALA A 6 5.52 -6.85 3.22
CA ALA A 6 6.51 -6.42 4.20
C ALA A 6 6.66 -4.89 4.22
N THR A 7 7.09 -4.34 5.36
CA THR A 7 7.59 -2.97 5.41
C THR A 7 8.93 -2.86 4.68
N ARG A 8 9.33 -1.65 4.30
CA ARG A 8 10.67 -1.41 3.72
C ARG A 8 11.80 -1.71 4.73
N GLY A 9 11.57 -1.42 6.01
CA GLY A 9 12.60 -1.45 7.05
C GLY A 9 13.83 -0.65 6.66
N ASP A 10 15.01 -1.28 6.69
CA ASP A 10 16.29 -0.66 6.32
C ASP A 10 16.59 -0.72 4.80
N GLY A 11 15.69 -1.31 4.01
CA GLY A 11 15.86 -1.54 2.57
C GLY A 11 16.34 -2.95 2.22
N THR A 12 16.82 -3.71 3.20
CA THR A 12 17.22 -5.11 3.09
C THR A 12 16.31 -6.02 3.90
N THR A 13 16.03 -5.64 5.15
CA THR A 13 15.18 -6.38 6.09
C THR A 13 13.98 -5.52 6.48
N GLY A 14 12.79 -6.09 6.33
CA GLY A 14 11.51 -5.49 6.70
C GLY A 14 10.72 -6.37 7.68
N GLU A 15 9.63 -5.83 8.20
CA GLU A 15 8.70 -6.57 9.06
C GLU A 15 7.58 -7.19 8.21
N ASP A 16 7.19 -8.42 8.52
CA ASP A 16 6.00 -9.03 7.93
C ASP A 16 4.73 -8.31 8.44
N ILE A 17 3.98 -7.75 7.49
CA ILE A 17 2.71 -7.04 7.74
C ILE A 17 1.59 -7.61 6.88
N THR A 18 1.71 -8.86 6.45
CA THR A 18 0.77 -9.52 5.52
C THR A 18 -0.66 -9.47 6.03
N SER A 19 -0.90 -9.85 7.29
CA SER A 19 -2.23 -9.81 7.91
C SER A 19 -2.83 -8.41 7.94
N ASN A 20 -1.99 -7.39 8.13
CA ASN A 20 -2.43 -5.99 8.22
C ASN A 20 -2.73 -5.42 6.84
N VAL A 21 -1.89 -5.72 5.86
CA VAL A 21 -2.07 -5.33 4.45
C VAL A 21 -3.34 -5.93 3.86
N ARG A 22 -3.70 -7.18 4.22
CA ARG A 22 -4.96 -7.80 3.79
C ARG A 22 -6.21 -7.04 4.24
N THR A 23 -6.11 -6.16 5.24
CA THR A 23 -7.24 -5.34 5.70
C THR A 23 -7.44 -4.05 4.90
N ILE A 24 -6.45 -3.65 4.09
CA ILE A 24 -6.47 -2.41 3.32
C ILE A 24 -7.30 -2.62 2.06
N ARG A 25 -8.50 -2.04 2.02
CA ARG A 25 -9.48 -2.23 0.94
C ARG A 25 -8.95 -1.87 -0.45
N ALA A 26 -8.03 -0.92 -0.54
CA ALA A 26 -7.42 -0.50 -1.80
C ALA A 26 -6.46 -1.54 -2.40
N ILE A 27 -5.98 -2.51 -1.61
CA ILE A 27 -5.00 -3.52 -2.05
C ILE A 27 -5.76 -4.78 -2.48
N PRO A 28 -5.72 -5.17 -3.77
CA PRO A 28 -6.39 -6.39 -4.22
C PRO A 28 -5.71 -7.64 -3.68
N LEU A 29 -6.49 -8.61 -3.21
CA LEU A 29 -5.97 -9.93 -2.77
C LEU A 29 -5.63 -10.85 -3.94
N LYS A 30 -6.16 -10.57 -5.14
CA LYS A 30 -5.85 -11.25 -6.39
C LYS A 30 -5.76 -10.21 -7.50
N LEU A 31 -4.71 -10.32 -8.32
CA LEU A 31 -4.62 -9.59 -9.57
C LEU A 31 -5.57 -10.22 -10.59
N HIS A 32 -6.12 -9.41 -11.49
CA HIS A 32 -7.03 -9.87 -12.54
C HIS A 32 -6.51 -9.44 -13.91
N GLY A 33 -6.79 -10.22 -14.95
CA GLY A 33 -6.35 -9.97 -16.30
C GLY A 33 -5.31 -10.98 -16.78
N GLU A 34 -4.65 -10.64 -17.89
CA GLU A 34 -3.72 -11.53 -18.59
C GLU A 34 -2.26 -11.16 -18.33
N ASN A 35 -1.35 -12.05 -18.72
CA ASN A 35 0.11 -11.85 -18.66
C ASN A 35 0.66 -11.53 -17.26
N ILE A 36 -0.03 -11.99 -16.21
CA ILE A 36 0.42 -11.81 -14.82
C ILE A 36 1.63 -12.74 -14.58
N PRO A 37 2.80 -12.20 -14.15
CA PRO A 37 3.98 -13.01 -13.87
C PRO A 37 3.74 -14.03 -12.76
N ALA A 38 4.48 -15.14 -12.80
CA ALA A 38 4.43 -16.17 -11.75
C ALA A 38 4.78 -15.61 -10.37
N ARG A 39 5.78 -14.70 -10.29
CA ARG A 39 6.14 -13.98 -9.06
C ARG A 39 6.33 -12.50 -9.35
N LEU A 40 5.64 -11.67 -8.58
CA LEU A 40 5.67 -10.21 -8.72
C LEU A 40 5.68 -9.55 -7.34
N GLU A 41 6.68 -8.71 -7.09
CA GLU A 41 6.73 -7.80 -5.95
C GLU A 41 6.30 -6.40 -6.40
N VAL A 42 5.16 -5.94 -5.88
CA VAL A 42 4.67 -4.57 -6.11
C VAL A 42 5.10 -3.69 -4.95
N ARG A 43 5.75 -2.57 -5.28
CA ARG A 43 6.16 -1.55 -4.31
C ARG A 43 5.21 -0.37 -4.37
N GLY A 44 4.86 0.15 -3.20
CA GLY A 44 3.94 1.26 -3.07
C GLY A 44 4.00 1.89 -1.69
N GLU A 45 3.18 2.91 -1.50
CA GLU A 45 3.10 3.66 -0.25
C GLU A 45 1.73 3.46 0.39
N VAL A 46 1.71 2.98 1.64
CA VAL A 46 0.51 2.98 2.46
C VAL A 46 0.40 4.33 3.15
N PHE A 47 -0.75 4.99 3.01
CA PHE A 47 -0.97 6.30 3.62
C PHE A 47 -2.37 6.43 4.21
N LEU A 48 -2.55 7.50 4.98
CA LEU A 48 -3.80 7.84 5.64
C LEU A 48 -4.31 9.17 5.08
N PRO A 49 -5.47 9.22 4.41
CA PRO A 49 -6.06 10.47 3.95
C PRO A 49 -6.28 11.44 5.12
N GLN A 50 -6.18 12.75 4.88
CA GLN A 50 -6.32 13.78 5.92
C GLN A 50 -7.62 13.64 6.72
N ALA A 51 -8.75 13.41 6.05
CA ALA A 51 -10.04 13.19 6.73
C ALA A 51 -10.03 11.97 7.66
N GLY A 52 -9.31 10.91 7.30
CA GLY A 52 -9.14 9.72 8.14
C GLY A 52 -8.23 9.98 9.35
N PHE A 53 -7.17 10.75 9.14
CA PHE A 53 -6.26 11.21 10.19
C PHE A 53 -6.97 12.05 11.24
N GLU A 54 -7.76 13.04 10.82
CA GLU A 54 -8.49 13.90 11.76
C GLU A 54 -9.49 13.10 12.61
N LYS A 55 -10.23 12.18 11.99
CA LYS A 55 -11.15 11.29 12.71
C LYS A 55 -10.44 10.42 13.76
N ILE A 56 -9.28 9.86 13.43
CA ILE A 56 -8.49 9.06 14.37
C ILE A 56 -8.05 9.91 15.56
N ASN A 57 -7.58 11.13 15.29
CA ASN A 57 -7.09 12.03 16.34
C ASN A 57 -8.24 12.58 17.21
N GLU A 58 -9.40 12.84 16.63
CA GLU A 58 -10.60 13.24 17.37
C GLU A 58 -11.04 12.14 18.34
N GLU A 59 -11.12 10.90 17.87
CA GLU A 59 -11.46 9.76 18.73
C GLU A 59 -10.41 9.52 19.81
N ALA A 60 -9.13 9.65 19.48
CA ALA A 60 -8.04 9.53 20.44
C ALA A 60 -8.15 10.60 21.54
N ARG A 61 -8.43 11.87 21.20
CA ARG A 61 -8.64 12.92 22.20
C ARG A 61 -9.83 12.63 23.12
N ARG A 62 -10.93 12.10 22.56
CA ARG A 62 -12.15 11.78 23.33
C ARG A 62 -11.95 10.62 24.30
N THR A 63 -11.15 9.63 23.91
CA THR A 63 -10.95 8.38 24.66
C THR A 63 -9.68 8.35 25.51
N GLY A 64 -8.89 9.44 25.49
CA GLY A 64 -7.57 9.49 26.12
C GLY A 64 -6.51 8.63 25.42
N GLY A 65 -6.76 8.27 24.16
CA GLY A 65 -5.84 7.50 23.32
C GLY A 65 -4.67 8.32 22.76
N LYS A 66 -3.77 7.63 22.05
CA LYS A 66 -2.61 8.26 21.42
C LYS A 66 -3.03 9.16 20.24
N VAL A 67 -2.75 10.46 20.37
CA VAL A 67 -2.87 11.44 19.28
C VAL A 67 -1.61 11.40 18.42
N PHE A 68 -1.77 11.39 17.10
CA PHE A 68 -0.67 11.37 16.14
C PHE A 68 -0.34 12.79 15.68
N ALA A 69 0.95 13.10 15.54
CA ALA A 69 1.41 14.42 15.10
C ALA A 69 1.11 14.72 13.61
N ASN A 70 1.04 13.69 12.76
CA ASN A 70 0.79 13.85 11.32
C ASN A 70 0.25 12.54 10.69
N PRO A 71 -0.34 12.60 9.48
CA PRO A 71 -0.89 11.42 8.80
C PRO A 71 0.14 10.31 8.52
N ARG A 72 1.41 10.66 8.28
CA ARG A 72 2.50 9.69 8.08
C ARG A 72 2.68 8.80 9.31
N ASN A 73 2.81 9.42 10.49
CA ASN A 73 2.97 8.70 11.75
C ASN A 73 1.73 7.88 12.10
N ALA A 74 0.55 8.40 11.79
CA ALA A 74 -0.71 7.69 11.97
C ALA A 74 -0.80 6.45 11.06
N ALA A 75 -0.39 6.56 9.80
CA ALA A 75 -0.34 5.44 8.86
C ALA A 75 0.65 4.37 9.34
N ALA A 76 1.88 4.76 9.68
CA ALA A 76 2.91 3.84 10.17
C ALA A 76 2.48 3.11 11.45
N GLY A 77 1.93 3.84 12.43
CA GLY A 77 1.43 3.25 13.67
C GLY A 77 0.21 2.36 13.45
N SER A 78 -0.65 2.70 12.50
CA SER A 78 -1.82 1.90 12.14
C SER A 78 -1.45 0.60 11.42
N LEU A 79 -0.41 0.62 10.58
CA LEU A 79 0.01 -0.53 9.78
C LEU A 79 0.80 -1.57 10.59
N ARG A 80 1.43 -1.18 11.70
CA ARG A 80 2.29 -2.03 12.54
C ARG A 80 1.59 -2.52 13.81
N GLN A 81 0.26 -2.65 13.79
CA GLN A 81 -0.49 -3.21 14.91
C GLN A 81 -0.33 -4.73 14.97
N LEU A 82 -0.15 -5.29 16.17
CA LEU A 82 -0.09 -6.75 16.34
C LEU A 82 -1.42 -7.42 16.01
N ASP A 83 -2.53 -6.78 16.34
CA ASP A 83 -3.87 -7.25 15.99
C ASP A 83 -4.37 -6.60 14.68
N PRO A 84 -4.50 -7.34 13.57
CA PRO A 84 -4.95 -6.80 12.29
C PRO A 84 -6.37 -6.22 12.36
N ARG A 85 -7.19 -6.62 13.34
CA ARG A 85 -8.54 -6.04 13.55
C ARG A 85 -8.49 -4.57 13.93
N ILE A 86 -7.37 -4.12 14.52
CA ILE A 86 -7.15 -2.69 14.79
C ILE A 86 -6.85 -1.99 13.47
N THR A 87 -5.95 -2.53 12.65
CA THR A 87 -5.62 -2.01 11.32
C THR A 87 -6.86 -1.90 10.43
N ALA A 88 -7.74 -2.91 10.45
CA ALA A 88 -8.98 -2.95 9.67
C ALA A 88 -9.95 -1.79 9.98
N LYS A 89 -9.85 -1.18 11.17
CA LYS A 89 -10.66 -0.01 11.57
C LYS A 89 -10.04 1.31 11.10
N ARG A 90 -8.80 1.30 10.62
CA ARG A 90 -8.07 2.49 10.16
C ARG A 90 -8.32 2.68 8.67
N PRO A 91 -8.67 3.89 8.20
CA PRO A 91 -8.95 4.15 6.79
C PRO A 91 -7.64 4.29 5.99
N LEU A 92 -6.76 3.28 6.10
CA LEU A 92 -5.55 3.20 5.31
C LEU A 92 -5.89 2.97 3.83
N THR A 93 -5.07 3.53 2.97
CA THR A 93 -5.12 3.30 1.52
C THR A 93 -3.70 3.14 0.99
N PHE A 94 -3.58 2.89 -0.31
CA PHE A 94 -2.32 2.50 -0.94
C PHE A 94 -2.23 3.04 -2.37
N PHE A 95 -1.03 3.42 -2.80
CA PHE A 95 -0.70 3.61 -4.21
C PHE A 95 0.57 2.86 -4.57
N CYS A 96 0.55 2.18 -5.71
CA CYS A 96 1.73 1.56 -6.29
C CYS A 96 2.61 2.62 -6.95
N TYR A 97 3.92 2.44 -6.84
CA TYR A 97 4.90 3.27 -7.54
C TYR A 97 6.00 2.45 -8.21
N GLY A 98 6.08 1.13 -8.02
CA GLY A 98 7.21 0.39 -8.58
C GLY A 98 7.13 -1.12 -8.46
N VAL A 99 8.19 -1.74 -8.93
CA VAL A 99 8.38 -3.19 -8.96
C VAL A 99 9.68 -3.56 -8.28
N GLY A 100 9.68 -4.69 -7.55
CA GLY A 100 10.88 -5.36 -7.06
C GLY A 100 11.15 -6.62 -7.87
N VAL A 101 11.05 -7.78 -7.22
CA VAL A 101 11.15 -9.10 -7.88
C VAL A 101 10.12 -9.26 -9.01
N LEU A 102 10.59 -9.79 -10.15
CA LEU A 102 9.80 -10.19 -11.31
C LEU A 102 10.33 -11.54 -11.81
N GLU A 103 9.48 -12.57 -11.83
CA GLU A 103 9.83 -13.90 -12.33
C GLU A 103 8.66 -14.55 -13.08
N GLY A 104 8.97 -15.31 -14.14
CA GLY A 104 7.97 -16.09 -14.89
C GLY A 104 6.93 -15.22 -15.61
N GLY A 105 7.36 -14.13 -16.22
CA GLY A 105 6.54 -13.21 -17.00
C GLY A 105 7.33 -11.95 -17.37
N GLU A 106 6.67 -11.03 -18.08
CA GLU A 106 7.29 -9.79 -18.56
C GLU A 106 6.50 -8.57 -18.07
N LEU A 107 7.18 -7.44 -17.99
CA LEU A 107 6.59 -6.14 -17.75
C LEU A 107 6.98 -5.16 -18.86
N PRO A 108 6.16 -4.14 -19.13
CA PRO A 108 6.50 -3.09 -20.09
C PRO A 108 7.88 -2.45 -19.82
N ALA A 109 8.52 -1.97 -20.88
CA ALA A 109 9.86 -1.40 -20.79
C ALA A 109 9.91 -0.09 -19.97
N SER A 110 8.90 0.78 -20.13
CA SER A 110 8.85 2.07 -19.44
C SER A 110 8.16 2.00 -18.08
N HIS A 111 8.61 2.84 -17.15
CA HIS A 111 8.01 2.93 -15.82
C HIS A 111 6.53 3.33 -15.87
N SER A 112 6.17 4.32 -16.70
CA SER A 112 4.78 4.74 -16.88
C SER A 112 3.90 3.62 -17.41
N ALA A 113 4.38 2.82 -18.38
CA ALA A 113 3.63 1.68 -18.90
C ALA A 113 3.47 0.56 -17.85
N ARG A 114 4.46 0.34 -16.98
CA ARG A 114 4.33 -0.58 -15.84
C ARG A 114 3.23 -0.14 -14.87
N LEU A 115 3.15 1.15 -14.55
CA LEU A 115 2.09 1.68 -13.70
C LEU A 115 0.71 1.51 -14.35
N LEU A 116 0.58 1.70 -15.66
CA LEU A 116 -0.66 1.42 -16.38
C LEU A 116 -1.02 -0.07 -16.37
N GLN A 117 -0.03 -0.97 -16.50
CA GLN A 117 -0.24 -2.41 -16.37
C GLN A 117 -0.73 -2.79 -14.97
N PHE A 118 -0.16 -2.20 -13.92
CA PHE A 118 -0.63 -2.41 -12.55
C PHE A 118 -2.07 -1.96 -12.37
N LYS A 119 -2.43 -0.80 -12.91
CA LYS A 119 -3.82 -0.32 -12.92
C LYS A 119 -4.75 -1.29 -13.65
N ALA A 120 -4.33 -1.83 -14.79
CA ALA A 120 -5.07 -2.84 -15.53
C ALA A 120 -5.27 -4.14 -14.74
N TRP A 121 -4.29 -4.51 -13.91
CA TRP A 121 -4.40 -5.66 -12.99
C TRP A 121 -5.21 -5.42 -11.71
N GLY A 122 -5.76 -4.21 -11.55
CA GLY A 122 -6.59 -3.82 -10.42
C GLY A 122 -5.84 -3.23 -9.23
N LEU A 123 -4.55 -2.92 -9.39
CA LEU A 123 -3.77 -2.23 -8.36
C LEU A 123 -4.04 -0.71 -8.39
N PRO A 124 -4.07 -0.05 -7.22
CA PRO A 124 -4.31 1.39 -7.17
C PRO A 124 -3.05 2.14 -7.63
N VAL A 125 -3.23 3.01 -8.61
CA VAL A 125 -2.21 3.93 -9.12
C VAL A 125 -2.79 5.34 -9.08
N SER A 126 -1.98 6.31 -8.67
CA SER A 126 -2.38 7.71 -8.61
C SER A 126 -2.79 8.22 -9.99
N ASP A 127 -3.86 9.01 -10.05
CA ASP A 127 -4.33 9.70 -11.25
C ASP A 127 -3.43 10.89 -11.64
N ARG A 128 -2.49 11.26 -10.78
CA ARG A 128 -1.53 12.36 -11.00
C ARG A 128 -0.20 11.91 -11.62
N VAL A 129 -0.03 10.62 -11.91
CA VAL A 129 1.16 10.15 -12.61
C VAL A 129 1.15 10.76 -14.01
N THR A 130 2.22 11.48 -14.35
CA THR A 130 2.34 12.14 -15.65
C THR A 130 3.70 11.90 -16.28
N LEU A 131 3.75 11.87 -17.60
CA LEU A 131 4.99 11.92 -18.37
C LEU A 131 5.32 13.39 -18.66
N CYS A 132 6.55 13.79 -18.36
CA CYS A 132 7.05 15.11 -18.74
C CYS A 132 7.87 14.97 -20.01
N HIS A 133 7.48 15.69 -21.05
CA HIS A 133 8.32 15.88 -22.23
C HIS A 133 9.24 17.08 -21.98
N THR A 134 10.48 16.97 -22.43
CA THR A 134 11.43 18.09 -22.48
C THR A 134 11.10 19.02 -23.62
#